data_AF-A0ABC8JWZ6-F1
#
_entry.id   AF-A0ABC8JWZ6-F1
#
_cell.length_a   1.000
_cell.length_b   1.000
_cell.length_c   1.000
_cell.angle_alpha   90.00
_cell.angle_beta   90.00
_cell.angle_gamma   90.00
#
_symmetry.space_group_name_H-M   'P 1'
#
loop_
_entity.id
_entity.type
_entity.pdbx_description
1 polymer ?
#
loop_
_entity_poly.entity_id
_entity_poly.type
_entity_poly.pdbx_seq_one_letter_code
_entity_poly.pdbx_strand_id
1 'polypeptide(L)'
;MLGGTLSLLLLSDKPVYFDGSLYWLTECEETKVISLDLHTETFQVICKAPFAHARNGFDVFMSILDNRLCVSRRKRSTQVIWSLDSSGGSKTWKKMCSLDLTNTVS
;
A
#
# COMPACT_ATOMS: atom_id res chain seq x y z
N MET A 1 -11.12 -19.10 -13.97
CA MET A 1 -10.23 -19.81 -13.03
C MET A 1 -9.04 -18.97 -12.53
N LEU A 2 -8.87 -17.68 -12.89
CA LEU A 2 -7.77 -16.84 -12.39
C LEU A 2 -8.07 -16.04 -11.11
N GLY A 3 -9.34 -15.91 -10.69
CA GLY A 3 -9.72 -15.02 -9.59
C GLY A 3 -9.29 -15.50 -8.19
N GLY A 4 -9.32 -16.81 -7.93
CA GLY A 4 -9.06 -17.33 -6.58
C GLY A 4 -7.60 -17.22 -6.13
N THR A 5 -6.66 -17.49 -7.03
CA THR A 5 -5.22 -17.43 -6.72
C THR A 5 -4.72 -16.01 -6.54
N LEU A 6 -5.27 -15.05 -7.29
CA LEU A 6 -4.87 -13.64 -7.16
C LEU A 6 -5.34 -13.06 -5.83
N SER A 7 -6.58 -13.35 -5.39
CA SER A 7 -7.11 -12.87 -4.10
C SER A 7 -6.27 -13.33 -2.91
N LEU A 8 -5.77 -14.57 -2.92
CA LEU A 8 -4.90 -15.11 -1.86
C LEU A 8 -3.52 -14.45 -1.78
N LEU A 9 -3.16 -13.63 -2.77
CA LEU A 9 -1.90 -12.89 -2.79
C LEU A 9 -2.07 -11.44 -2.35
N LEU A 10 -3.26 -10.97 -1.96
CA LEU A 10 -3.51 -9.55 -1.71
C LEU A 10 -3.83 -9.29 -0.23
N LEU A 11 -3.10 -8.37 0.37
CA LEU A 11 -3.30 -7.94 1.76
C LEU A 11 -4.56 -7.07 1.92
N SER A 12 -4.95 -6.36 0.86
CA SER A 12 -6.18 -5.55 0.82
C SER A 12 -7.14 -6.18 -0.18
N ASP A 13 -8.29 -6.67 0.30
CA ASP A 13 -9.33 -7.23 -0.57
C ASP A 13 -9.88 -6.19 -1.57
N LYS A 14 -9.75 -4.90 -1.26
CA LYS A 14 -10.21 -3.80 -2.10
C LYS A 14 -9.02 -3.00 -2.64
N PRO A 15 -8.92 -2.81 -3.97
CA PRO A 15 -7.93 -1.90 -4.53
C PRO A 15 -8.20 -0.45 -4.16
N VAL A 16 -7.16 0.35 -4.23
CA VAL A 16 -7.27 1.81 -4.28
C VAL A 16 -7.18 2.27 -5.73
N TYR A 17 -8.15 3.07 -6.17
CA TYR A 17 -8.11 3.72 -7.48
C TYR A 17 -7.33 5.03 -7.39
N PHE A 18 -6.38 5.23 -8.29
CA PHE A 18 -5.58 6.45 -8.43
C PHE A 18 -5.01 6.51 -9.83
N ASP A 19 -4.80 7.71 -10.39
CA ASP A 19 -4.12 7.93 -11.69
C ASP A 19 -4.58 7.10 -12.91
N GLY A 20 -5.78 6.51 -12.88
CA GLY A 20 -6.25 5.60 -13.93
C GLY A 20 -5.92 4.13 -13.70
N SER A 21 -5.30 3.79 -12.57
CA SER A 21 -4.93 2.43 -12.18
C SER A 21 -5.59 2.00 -10.87
N LEU A 22 -5.72 0.69 -10.67
CA LEU A 22 -6.07 0.06 -9.39
C LEU A 22 -4.81 -0.44 -8.70
N TYR A 23 -4.69 -0.24 -7.40
CA TYR A 23 -3.49 -0.60 -6.63
C TYR A 23 -3.81 -1.52 -5.46
N TRP A 24 -2.93 -2.50 -5.22
CA TRP A 24 -3.01 -3.44 -4.10
C TRP A 24 -1.65 -3.64 -3.44
N LEU A 25 -1.69 -4.13 -2.20
CA LEU A 25 -0.53 -4.70 -1.51
C LEU A 25 -0.55 -6.22 -1.61
N THR A 26 0.62 -6.85 -1.77
CA THR A 26 0.71 -8.31 -1.81
C THR A 26 0.98 -8.92 -0.44
N GLU A 27 0.36 -10.06 -0.16
CA GLU A 27 0.61 -10.91 1.01
C GLU A 27 1.75 -11.89 0.70
N CYS A 28 2.98 -11.40 0.71
CA CYS A 28 4.20 -12.20 0.51
C CYS A 28 5.25 -11.86 1.57
N GLU A 29 6.31 -12.67 1.69
CA GLU A 29 7.47 -12.32 2.54
C GLU A 29 7.97 -10.91 2.18
N GLU A 30 8.10 -10.63 0.89
CA GLU A 30 8.33 -9.28 0.42
C GLU A 30 7.00 -8.67 -0.07
N THR A 31 6.32 -7.92 0.80
CA THR A 31 5.14 -7.13 0.44
C THR A 31 5.51 -6.15 -0.66
N LYS A 32 4.79 -6.21 -1.78
CA LYS A 32 4.95 -5.33 -2.94
C LYS A 32 3.66 -4.56 -3.19
N VAL A 33 3.78 -3.47 -3.92
CA VAL A 33 2.61 -2.84 -4.56
C VAL A 33 2.49 -3.34 -5.98
N ILE A 34 1.31 -3.82 -6.32
CA ILE A 34 0.93 -4.12 -7.69
C ILE A 34 -0.09 -3.09 -8.17
N SER A 35 -0.07 -2.81 -9.46
CA SER A 35 -1.08 -2.00 -10.12
C SER A 35 -1.70 -2.74 -11.29
N LEU A 36 -2.95 -2.40 -11.60
CA LEU A 36 -3.62 -2.69 -12.86
C LEU A 36 -3.92 -1.36 -13.54
N ASP A 37 -3.24 -1.08 -14.64
CA ASP A 37 -3.57 0.05 -15.51
C ASP A 37 -4.89 -0.27 -16.24
N LEU A 38 -5.92 0.54 -16.03
CA LEU A 38 -7.27 0.26 -16.57
C LEU A 38 -7.40 0.58 -18.05
N HIS A 39 -6.51 1.39 -18.61
CA HIS A 39 -6.54 1.74 -20.02
C HIS A 39 -5.95 0.62 -20.88
N THR A 40 -4.83 0.07 -20.42
CA THR A 40 -4.07 -0.98 -21.12
C THR A 40 -4.41 -2.38 -20.62
N GLU A 41 -5.16 -2.49 -19.52
CA GLU A 41 -5.47 -3.75 -18.82
C GLU A 41 -4.21 -4.53 -18.42
N THR A 42 -3.11 -3.83 -18.09
CA THR A 42 -1.83 -4.45 -17.75
C THR A 42 -1.52 -4.41 -16.26
N PHE A 43 -1.07 -5.55 -15.73
CA PHE A 43 -0.57 -5.65 -14.36
C PHE A 43 0.91 -5.29 -14.30
N GLN A 44 1.30 -4.54 -13.28
CA GLN A 44 2.70 -4.18 -13.04
C GLN A 44 3.05 -4.29 -11.56
N VAL A 45 4.27 -4.73 -11.28
CA VAL A 45 4.86 -4.62 -9.94
C VAL A 45 5.53 -3.25 -9.86
N ILE A 46 5.05 -2.43 -8.93
CA ILE A 46 5.48 -1.03 -8.82
C ILE A 46 6.77 -0.90 -8.02
N CYS A 47 6.73 -1.35 -6.77
CA CYS A 47 7.86 -1.30 -5.85
C CYS A 47 7.60 -2.21 -4.65
N LYS A 48 8.62 -2.39 -3.81
CA LYS A 48 8.48 -3.02 -2.50
C LYS A 48 7.79 -2.05 -1.54
N ALA A 49 6.96 -2.55 -0.64
CA ALA A 49 6.37 -1.75 0.43
C ALA A 49 7.46 -1.14 1.34
N PRO A 50 7.20 -0.03 2.04
CA PRO A 50 8.19 0.63 2.89
C PRO A 50 8.47 -0.11 4.20
N PHE A 51 7.94 -1.31 4.35
CA PHE A 51 8.06 -2.12 5.55
C PHE A 51 8.28 -3.58 5.20
N ALA A 52 9.05 -4.28 6.04
CA ALA A 52 9.16 -5.73 6.00
C ALA A 52 7.90 -6.38 6.60
N HIS A 53 7.43 -7.42 5.92
CA HIS A 53 6.49 -8.44 6.39
C HIS A 53 5.24 -7.85 7.07
N ALA A 54 4.17 -7.65 6.29
CA ALA A 54 2.83 -7.46 6.82
C ALA A 54 2.18 -8.82 7.13
N ARG A 55 2.77 -9.62 8.03
CA ARG A 55 2.10 -10.81 8.56
C ARG A 55 1.04 -10.40 9.60
N ASN A 56 0.01 -11.23 9.75
CA ASN A 56 -1.09 -11.08 10.71
C ASN A 56 -0.68 -10.39 12.02
N GLY A 57 -1.31 -9.26 12.32
CA GLY A 57 -1.06 -8.46 13.53
C GLY A 57 -0.66 -6.99 13.30
N PHE A 58 -0.56 -6.54 12.04
CA PHE A 58 -0.39 -5.12 11.70
C PHE A 58 -1.55 -4.63 10.85
N ASP A 59 -2.20 -3.55 11.27
CA ASP A 59 -3.18 -2.87 10.44
C ASP A 59 -2.42 -2.08 9.37
N VAL A 60 -2.49 -2.56 8.14
CA VAL A 60 -1.91 -1.90 6.97
C VAL A 60 -3.04 -1.48 6.06
N PHE A 61 -3.05 -0.21 5.67
CA PHE A 61 -4.06 0.34 4.77
C PHE A 61 -3.39 1.09 3.64
N MET A 62 -3.85 0.86 2.42
CA MET A 62 -3.54 1.71 1.28
C MET A 62 -4.66 2.74 1.13
N SER A 63 -4.32 3.99 0.82
CA SER A 63 -5.28 5.06 0.65
C SER A 63 -4.73 6.19 -0.22
N ILE A 64 -5.60 7.12 -0.62
CA ILE A 64 -5.18 8.38 -1.23
C ILE A 64 -5.23 9.48 -0.19
N LEU A 65 -4.11 10.19 -0.04
CA LEU A 65 -3.99 11.34 0.84
C LEU A 65 -3.18 12.41 0.11
N ASP A 66 -3.69 13.65 0.09
CA ASP A 66 -3.02 14.77 -0.59
C ASP A 66 -2.66 14.46 -2.06
N ASN A 67 -3.60 13.84 -2.78
CA ASN A 67 -3.42 13.40 -4.17
C ASN A 67 -2.17 12.52 -4.38
N ARG A 68 -1.80 11.72 -3.36
CA ARG A 68 -0.70 10.77 -3.40
C ARG A 68 -1.20 9.40 -2.99
N LEU A 69 -0.71 8.36 -3.67
CA LEU A 69 -0.91 6.99 -3.23
C LEU A 69 -0.09 6.77 -1.96
N CYS A 70 -0.77 6.43 -0.87
CA CYS A 70 -0.18 6.27 0.44
C CYS A 70 -0.41 4.89 1.00
N VAL A 71 0.50 4.47 1.86
CA VAL A 71 0.30 3.32 2.73
C VAL A 71 0.49 3.77 4.16
N SER A 72 -0.40 3.33 5.04
CA SER A 72 -0.26 3.48 6.48
C SER A 72 -0.02 2.12 7.12
N ARG A 73 0.82 2.08 8.14
CA ARG A 73 1.02 0.89 8.98
C ARG A 73 0.90 1.32 10.42
N ARG A 74 0.01 0.66 11.15
CA ARG A 74 -0.06 0.75 12.61
C ARG A 74 0.86 -0.28 13.24
N LYS A 75 1.70 0.17 14.17
CA LYS A 75 2.49 -0.69 15.06
C LYS A 75 2.29 -0.20 16.49
N ARG A 76 1.58 -1.00 17.30
CA ARG A 76 1.17 -0.62 18.67
C ARG A 76 0.39 0.70 18.65
N SER A 77 0.90 1.72 19.34
CA SER A 77 0.34 3.06 19.42
C SER A 77 0.87 4.01 18.36
N THR A 78 1.74 3.60 17.45
CA THR A 78 2.25 4.51 16.39
C THR A 78 1.69 4.11 15.04
N GLN A 79 1.11 5.07 14.32
CA GLN A 79 0.74 4.91 12.91
C GLN A 79 1.70 5.72 12.05
N VAL A 80 2.38 5.05 11.13
CA VAL A 80 3.30 5.70 10.20
C VAL A 80 2.66 5.71 8.81
N ILE A 81 2.78 6.84 8.12
CA ILE A 81 2.22 7.05 6.78
C ILE A 81 3.36 7.34 5.81
N TRP A 82 3.38 6.63 4.69
CA TRP A 82 4.30 6.85 3.58
C TRP A 82 3.52 7.19 2.32
N SER A 83 4.03 8.13 1.52
CA SER A 83 3.56 8.40 0.17
C SER A 83 4.50 7.78 -0.85
N LEU A 84 3.93 7.25 -1.92
CA LEU A 84 4.67 6.87 -3.11
C LEU A 84 5.20 8.13 -3.80
N ASP A 85 6.50 8.16 -4.03
CA ASP A 85 7.19 9.21 -4.75
C ASP A 85 7.64 8.69 -6.11
N SER A 86 7.22 9.40 -7.16
CA SER A 86 7.53 9.09 -8.56
C SER A 86 8.49 10.12 -9.18
N SER A 87 8.98 11.11 -8.41
CA SER A 87 9.76 12.23 -8.95
C SER A 87 11.16 11.86 -9.46
N GLY A 88 11.73 10.74 -9.00
CA GLY A 88 13.11 10.33 -9.29
C GLY A 88 13.26 9.25 -10.37
N GLY A 89 12.27 9.03 -11.22
CA GLY A 89 12.29 8.01 -12.28
C GLY A 89 12.11 6.55 -11.79
N SER A 90 12.41 6.27 -10.53
CA SER A 90 11.99 5.03 -9.83
C SER A 90 10.94 5.36 -8.76
N LYS A 91 9.90 4.52 -8.69
CA LYS A 91 8.84 4.65 -7.70
C LYS A 91 9.37 4.16 -6.34
N THR A 92 9.48 5.07 -5.36
CA THR A 92 9.99 4.79 -4.01
C THR A 92 9.07 5.36 -2.94
N TRP A 93 9.29 5.01 -1.68
CA TRP A 93 8.46 5.52 -0.57
C TRP A 93 9.16 6.64 0.19
N LYS A 94 8.42 7.71 0.46
CA LYS A 94 8.82 8.76 1.39
C LYS A 94 7.91 8.72 2.61
N LYS A 95 8.51 8.70 3.80
CA LYS A 95 7.75 8.86 5.05
C LYS A 95 7.15 10.27 5.04
N MET A 96 5.82 10.37 5.10
CA MET A 96 5.12 11.65 5.20
C MET A 96 5.06 12.12 6.64
N CYS A 97 4.55 11.28 7.53
CA CYS A 97 4.36 11.61 8.94
C CYS A 97 4.25 10.35 9.80
N SER A 98 4.21 10.56 11.11
CA SER A 98 3.98 9.54 12.12
C SER A 98 3.04 10.12 13.17
N LEU A 99 2.00 9.37 13.51
CA LEU A 99 1.00 9.72 14.50
C LEU A 99 1.22 8.86 15.76
N ASP A 100 1.23 9.50 16.92
CA ASP A 100 1.19 8.82 18.21
C ASP A 100 -0.26 8.76 18.71
N LEU A 101 -0.75 7.53 18.84
CA LEU A 101 -2.11 7.18 19.24
C LEU A 101 -2.22 6.88 20.73
N THR A 102 -1.15 7.07 21.53
CA THR A 102 -1.22 6.93 22.99
C THR A 102 -2.12 7.97 23.64
N ASN A 103 -2.24 9.15 23.03
CA ASN A 103 -3.01 10.28 23.56
C ASN A 103 -4.29 10.58 22.78
N THR A 104 -4.68 9.73 21.83
CA THR A 104 -6.00 9.82 21.19
C THR A 104 -7.05 9.16 22.08
N VAL A 105 -7.30 9.77 23.24
CA VAL A 105 -8.54 9.60 23.99
C VAL A 105 -9.35 10.86 23.70
N SER A 106 -10.43 10.71 22.95
CA SER A 106 -11.51 11.69 22.87
C SER A 106 -12.76 11.04 23.44
#